data_AF-A0A521IK06-F1
#
_entry.id   AF-A0A521IK06-F1
#
_cell.length_a   1.000
_cell.length_b   1.000
_cell.length_c   1.000
_cell.angle_alpha   90.00
_cell.angle_beta   90.00
_cell.angle_gamma   90.00
#
_symmetry.space_group_name_H-M   'P 1'
#
loop_
_entity.id
_entity.type
_entity.pdbx_description
1 polymer ?
#
loop_
_entity_poly.entity_id
_entity_poly.type
_entity_poly.pdbx_seq_one_letter_code
_entity_poly.pdbx_strand_id
1 'polypeptide(L)'
;MDNKSVLALFFVLIVVFIFSFTLSLDAIANNHAMYGVYSLCGFLVLVLLSLFQGMMLSKDGVALAYWFRTLSVVSLIVLVWYITRAGNLFGWW
;
A
#
# COMPACT_ATOMS: atom_id res chain seq x y z
N MET A 1 -9.47 11.20 16.12
CA MET A 1 -8.42 12.01 15.45
C MET A 1 -9.07 13.26 14.89
N ASP A 2 -8.38 14.38 14.93
CA ASP A 2 -8.87 15.60 14.27
C ASP A 2 -8.83 15.42 12.74
N ASN A 3 -9.76 16.03 12.00
CA ASN A 3 -9.91 15.85 10.54
C ASN A 3 -8.61 16.17 9.79
N LYS A 4 -7.86 17.16 10.27
CA LYS A 4 -6.54 17.54 9.72
C LYS A 4 -5.52 16.39 9.84
N SER A 5 -5.53 15.68 10.96
CA SER A 5 -4.61 14.55 11.20
C SER A 5 -4.95 13.35 10.33
N VAL A 6 -6.25 13.08 10.13
CA VAL A 6 -6.71 12.01 9.23
C VAL A 6 -6.31 12.30 7.79
N LEU A 7 -6.51 13.55 7.33
CA LEU A 7 -6.12 13.98 5.99
C LEU A 7 -4.60 13.87 5.78
N ALA A 8 -3.80 14.29 6.77
CA ALA A 8 -2.36 14.15 6.73
C ALA A 8 -1.93 12.69 6.63
N LEU A 9 -2.54 11.79 7.42
CA LEU A 9 -2.26 10.35 7.35
C LEU A 9 -2.61 9.78 5.97
N PHE A 10 -3.75 10.18 5.40
CA PHE A 10 -4.12 9.76 4.05
C PHE A 10 -3.08 10.17 3.01
N PHE A 11 -2.59 11.41 3.07
CA PHE A 11 -1.54 11.90 2.17
C PHE A 11 -0.23 11.14 2.36
N VAL A 12 0.18 10.87 3.59
CA VAL A 12 1.37 10.06 3.89
C VAL A 12 1.22 8.66 3.28
N LEU A 13 0.05 8.03 3.38
CA LEU A 13 -0.19 6.73 2.74
C LEU A 13 -0.08 6.80 1.22
N ILE A 14 -0.56 7.87 0.57
CA ILE A 14 -0.35 8.06 -0.88
C ILE A 14 1.15 8.12 -1.21
N VAL A 15 1.93 8.85 -0.42
CA VAL A 15 3.39 8.92 -0.62
C VAL A 15 4.03 7.55 -0.45
N VAL A 16 3.65 6.79 0.59
CA VAL A 16 4.10 5.41 0.80
C VAL A 16 3.72 4.50 -0.36
N PHE A 17 2.52 4.67 -0.93
CA PHE A 17 2.09 3.92 -2.12
C PHE A 17 3.02 4.18 -3.31
N ILE A 18 3.31 5.46 -3.60
CA ILE A 18 4.17 5.85 -4.72
C ILE A 18 5.58 5.28 -4.52
N PHE A 19 6.17 5.41 -3.34
CA PHE A 19 7.51 4.86 -3.06
C PHE A 19 7.54 3.33 -3.12
N SER A 20 6.53 2.66 -2.55
CA SER A 20 6.46 1.19 -2.61
C SER A 20 6.31 0.73 -4.06
N PHE A 21 5.50 1.43 -4.86
CA PHE A 21 5.31 1.13 -6.27
C PHE A 21 6.58 1.35 -7.10
N THR A 22 7.29 2.47 -6.93
CA THR A 22 8.54 2.72 -7.65
C THR A 22 9.62 1.70 -7.29
N LEU A 23 9.77 1.39 -6.00
CA LEU A 23 10.69 0.34 -5.55
C LEU A 23 10.32 -1.04 -6.11
N SER A 24 9.02 -1.32 -6.25
CA SER A 24 8.55 -2.58 -6.82
C SER A 24 8.94 -2.73 -8.30
N LEU A 25 8.85 -1.64 -9.07
CA LEU A 25 9.26 -1.60 -10.47
C LEU A 25 10.78 -1.75 -10.60
N ASP A 26 11.53 -1.04 -9.76
CA ASP A 26 12.99 -1.09 -9.77
C ASP A 26 13.53 -2.47 -9.37
N ALA A 27 12.92 -3.09 -8.36
CA ALA A 27 13.23 -4.46 -7.96
C ALA A 27 13.02 -5.47 -9.10
N ILE A 28 11.94 -5.29 -9.89
CA ILE A 28 11.64 -6.16 -11.04
C ILE A 28 12.60 -5.90 -12.20
N ALA A 29 12.88 -4.63 -12.51
CA ALA A 29 13.68 -4.24 -13.66
C ALA A 29 15.16 -4.58 -13.49
N ASN A 30 15.70 -4.37 -12.28
CA ASN A 30 17.13 -4.49 -11.99
C ASN A 30 17.48 -5.70 -11.11
N ASN A 31 16.50 -6.56 -10.82
CA ASN A 31 16.64 -7.76 -9.99
C ASN A 31 17.24 -7.48 -8.60
N HIS A 32 16.92 -6.31 -8.03
CA HIS A 32 17.38 -5.90 -6.69
C HIS A 32 16.48 -6.47 -5.59
N ALA A 33 16.86 -7.63 -5.05
CA ALA A 33 16.10 -8.33 -4.01
C ALA A 33 15.74 -7.46 -2.78
N MET A 34 16.68 -6.61 -2.31
CA MET A 34 16.44 -5.74 -1.15
C MET A 34 15.31 -4.73 -1.38
N TYR A 35 15.27 -4.10 -2.56
CA TYR A 35 14.19 -3.17 -2.91
C TYR A 35 12.86 -3.88 -3.04
N GLY A 36 12.89 -5.14 -3.46
CA GLY A 36 11.71 -5.98 -3.49
C GLY A 36 11.11 -6.18 -2.10
N VAL A 37 11.93 -6.53 -1.11
CA VAL A 37 11.51 -6.67 0.29
C VAL A 37 10.95 -5.35 0.83
N TYR A 38 11.61 -4.22 0.57
CA TYR A 38 11.12 -2.92 1.01
C TYR A 38 9.76 -2.56 0.40
N SER A 39 9.56 -2.84 -0.89
CA SER A 39 8.27 -2.62 -1.55
C SER A 39 7.15 -3.50 -0.96
N LEU A 40 7.45 -4.78 -0.67
CA LEU A 40 6.52 -5.73 -0.06
C LEU A 40 6.08 -5.26 1.33
N CYS A 41 7.03 -4.87 2.18
CA CYS A 41 6.72 -4.30 3.50
C CYS A 41 5.89 -3.02 3.38
N GLY A 42 6.23 -2.14 2.45
CA GLY A 42 5.51 -0.89 2.20
C GLY A 42 4.05 -1.14 1.80
N PHE A 43 3.79 -2.06 0.86
CA PHE A 43 2.43 -2.42 0.47
C PHE A 43 1.65 -3.08 1.60
N LEU A 44 2.25 -3.98 2.39
CA LEU A 44 1.57 -4.62 3.52
C LEU A 44 1.15 -3.61 4.58
N VAL A 45 2.08 -2.73 4.98
CA VAL A 45 1.80 -1.66 5.94
C VAL A 45 0.68 -0.76 5.41
N LEU A 46 0.76 -0.38 4.14
CA LEU A 46 -0.22 0.48 3.52
C LEU A 46 -1.61 -0.14 3.46
N VAL A 47 -1.72 -1.41 3.02
CA VAL A 47 -3.01 -2.12 2.94
C VAL A 47 -3.62 -2.28 4.34
N LEU A 48 -2.84 -2.72 5.32
CA LEU A 48 -3.32 -2.95 6.68
C LEU A 48 -3.77 -1.65 7.36
N LEU A 49 -2.94 -0.60 7.30
CA LEU A 49 -3.26 0.69 7.93
C LEU A 49 -4.43 1.38 7.24
N SER A 50 -4.49 1.38 5.90
CA SER A 50 -5.61 1.97 5.18
C SER A 50 -6.93 1.24 5.44
N LEU A 51 -6.91 -0.09 5.51
CA LEU A 51 -8.10 -0.88 5.81
C LEU A 51 -8.57 -0.65 7.26
N PHE A 52 -7.64 -0.67 8.21
CA PHE A 52 -7.93 -0.40 9.62
C PHE A 52 -8.52 0.99 9.83
N GLN A 53 -7.88 2.01 9.25
CA GLN A 53 -8.34 3.40 9.34
C GLN A 53 -9.70 3.58 8.66
N GLY A 54 -9.93 2.94 7.51
CA GLY A 54 -11.22 2.95 6.83
C GLY A 54 -12.35 2.35 7.67
N MET A 55 -12.10 1.24 8.38
CA MET A 55 -13.09 0.61 9.28
C MET A 55 -13.35 1.44 10.54
N MET A 56 -12.35 2.13 11.07
CA MET A 56 -12.52 3.03 12.21
C MET A 56 -13.37 4.24 11.82
N LEU A 57 -13.02 4.93 10.73
CA LEU A 57 -13.77 6.11 10.28
C LEU A 57 -15.16 5.81 9.74
N SER A 58 -15.44 4.59 9.28
CA SER A 58 -16.78 4.23 8.83
C SER A 58 -17.80 4.23 9.96
N LYS A 59 -17.35 3.99 11.21
CA LYS A 59 -18.21 4.06 12.41
C LYS A 59 -18.64 5.49 12.72
N ASP A 60 -17.81 6.46 12.35
CA ASP A 60 -18.05 7.89 12.58
C ASP A 60 -18.77 8.57 11.40
N GLY A 61 -19.12 7.83 10.34
CA GLY A 61 -19.86 8.35 9.18
C GLY A 61 -19.07 9.31 8.29
N VAL A 62 -17.74 9.33 8.41
CA VAL A 62 -16.89 10.28 7.70
C VAL A 62 -16.64 9.85 6.26
N ALA A 63 -16.86 10.74 5.29
CA ALA A 63 -16.66 10.47 3.86
C ALA A 63 -15.23 9.97 3.51
N LEU A 64 -14.22 10.37 4.28
CA LEU A 64 -12.84 9.90 4.12
C LEU A 64 -12.67 8.39 4.32
N ALA A 65 -13.56 7.72 5.06
CA ALA A 65 -13.53 6.27 5.23
C ALA A 65 -13.56 5.53 3.88
N TYR A 66 -14.36 6.04 2.94
CA TYR A 66 -14.47 5.47 1.59
C TYR A 66 -13.17 5.59 0.79
N TRP A 67 -12.44 6.70 0.96
CA TRP A 67 -11.15 6.91 0.31
C TRP A 67 -10.06 6.00 0.86
N PHE A 68 -10.00 5.81 2.18
CA PHE A 68 -9.08 4.83 2.79
C PHE A 68 -9.37 3.41 2.31
N ARG A 69 -10.65 3.04 2.19
CA ARG A 69 -11.04 1.72 1.68
C ARG A 69 -10.67 1.54 0.21
N THR A 70 -10.90 2.55 -0.62
CA THR A 70 -10.48 2.55 -2.03
C THR A 70 -8.97 2.41 -2.15
N LEU A 71 -8.20 3.18 -1.38
CA LEU A 71 -6.74 3.12 -1.36
C LEU A 71 -6.24 1.74 -0.94
N SER A 72 -6.88 1.11 0.04
CA SER A 72 -6.57 -0.26 0.45
C SER A 72 -6.79 -1.27 -0.68
N VAL A 73 -7.96 -1.23 -1.33
CA VAL A 73 -8.32 -2.17 -2.40
C VAL A 73 -7.40 -2.01 -3.60
N VAL A 74 -7.16 -0.78 -4.06
CA VAL A 74 -6.23 -0.51 -5.18
C VAL A 74 -4.84 -1.03 -4.85
N SER A 75 -4.36 -0.77 -3.64
CA SER A 75 -3.03 -1.21 -3.24
C SER A 75 -2.92 -2.71 -3.04
N LEU A 76 -4.00 -3.38 -2.64
CA LEU A 76 -4.08 -4.84 -2.59
C LEU A 76 -3.98 -5.45 -3.99
N ILE A 77 -4.66 -4.87 -4.98
CA ILE A 77 -4.57 -5.31 -6.39
C ILE A 77 -3.12 -5.20 -6.87
N VAL A 78 -2.46 -4.07 -6.59
CA VAL A 78 -1.06 -3.84 -6.96
C VAL A 78 -0.13 -4.80 -6.21
N LEU A 79 -0.38 -5.09 -4.93
CA LEU A 79 0.38 -6.04 -4.14
C LEU A 79 0.29 -7.47 -4.71
N VAL A 80 -0.91 -7.92 -5.09
CA VAL A 80 -1.10 -9.24 -5.72
C VAL A 80 -0.36 -9.30 -7.06
N TRP A 81 -0.46 -8.25 -7.87
CA TRP A 81 0.33 -8.13 -9.10
C TRP A 81 1.84 -8.16 -8.83
N TYR A 82 2.30 -7.46 -7.81
CA TYR A 82 3.71 -7.42 -7.46
C TYR A 82 4.20 -8.79 -7.02
N ILE A 83 3.48 -9.47 -6.12
CA ILE A 83 3.83 -10.82 -5.65
C ILE A 83 3.92 -11.78 -6.84
N THR A 84 2.92 -11.79 -7.74
CA THR A 84 2.90 -12.67 -8.93
C THR A 84 4.02 -12.40 -9.95
N ARG A 85 4.68 -11.24 -9.92
CA ARG A 85 5.93 -11.03 -10.68
C ARG A 85 7.18 -11.30 -9.86
N ALA A 86 7.15 -10.94 -8.58
CA ALA A 86 8.23 -11.14 -7.65
C ALA A 86 8.55 -12.62 -7.45
N GLY A 87 7.56 -13.51 -7.34
CA GLY A 87 7.87 -14.94 -7.18
C GLY A 87 8.47 -15.60 -8.42
N ASN A 88 8.28 -15.04 -9.63
CA ASN A 88 9.04 -15.45 -10.81
C ASN A 88 10.51 -15.00 -10.72
N LEU A 89 10.78 -13.84 -10.09
CA LEU A 89 12.13 -13.35 -9.82
C LEU A 89 12.81 -14.09 -8.65
N PHE A 90 12.05 -14.45 -7.62
CA PHE A 90 12.53 -15.18 -6.44
C PHE A 90 12.56 -16.71 -6.63
N GLY A 91 12.09 -17.23 -7.78
CA GLY A 91 12.02 -18.66 -8.07
C GLY A 91 11.08 -19.43 -7.15
N TRP A 92 10.02 -18.78 -6.66
CA TRP A 92 9.01 -19.40 -5.78
C TRP A 92 7.99 -20.25 -6.54
N TRP A 93 7.90 -20.09 -7.86
CA TRP A 93 7.16 -20.94 -8.80
C TRP A 93 7.85 -20.94 -10.16
#